data_AF-X1KJZ3-F1
#
_entry.id   AF-X1KJZ3-F1
#
_cell.length_a   1.000
_cell.length_b   1.000
_cell.length_c   1.000
_cell.angle_alpha   90.00
_cell.angle_beta   90.00
_cell.angle_gamma   90.00
#
_symmetry.space_group_name_H-M   'P 1'
#
loop_
_entity.id
_entity.type
_entity.pdbx_description
1 polymer ?
#
loop_
_entity_poly.entity_id
_entity_poly.type
_entity_poly.pdbx_seq_one_letter_code
_entity_poly.pdbx_strand_id
1 'polypeptide(L)'
;VSLGILPARGQSIAPYNVTKRSIAPFFDINYSVRLYVDVKAWRPLGWNLPSNGVAYEACGHIWFDEGQGCLRVENHPEGNIYVRLVAGTCFRAECPVCYQKWAAREAGQIEEKFKRLSRNNAEAEVPGYGRPIHAVISVPEIDAFLMHDNLDLLKSKIYAIAGQVGIKGGLSIFHPYANEKMHEETPEKILIDKSTGDFDLDSLRKYYAKLDKHINFWYVRPHFHIIGYAPRDYDNPENDAFTPEKISSVYEETGYVVVNLGVRDSVRNTAHYQLSHAGVKKGRQTVCWFGDLSNRTYHKMNPLPKFPPRPHTCPKCQAELAPVRWDPQAEVRAQVFSVDNYSSTECLDLS
;
A
#
# COMPACT_ATOMS: atom_id res chain seq x y z
N VAL A 1 27.90 34.19 12.37
CA VAL A 1 28.90 33.48 13.20
C VAL A 1 28.09 32.67 14.22
N SER A 2 28.00 31.35 14.25
CA SER A 2 28.94 30.28 13.89
C SER A 2 28.54 29.44 12.67
N LEU A 3 29.54 29.15 11.84
CA LEU A 3 29.60 28.02 10.92
C LEU A 3 29.99 26.75 11.68
N GLY A 4 29.51 25.57 11.27
CA GLY A 4 29.81 24.29 11.91
C GLY A 4 29.64 23.08 10.99
N ILE A 5 30.59 22.93 10.04
CA ILE A 5 31.26 21.72 9.54
C ILE A 5 30.45 20.41 9.37
N LEU A 6 30.29 19.99 8.11
CA LEU A 6 29.95 18.63 7.65
C LEU A 6 31.05 17.62 8.01
N PRO A 7 30.74 16.34 8.33
CA PRO A 7 31.66 15.24 8.10
C PRO A 7 31.48 14.66 6.69
N ALA A 8 32.57 14.65 5.94
CA ALA A 8 32.71 13.89 4.70
C ALA A 8 32.78 12.39 5.01
N ARG A 9 31.85 11.60 4.47
CA ARG A 9 32.07 10.21 4.06
C ARG A 9 31.27 9.96 2.79
N GLY A 10 31.99 9.81 1.68
CA GLY A 10 31.39 9.52 0.39
C GLY A 10 30.58 8.25 0.45
N GLN A 11 29.28 8.36 0.18
CA GLN A 11 28.51 7.23 -0.31
C GLN A 11 28.89 7.06 -1.78
N SER A 12 29.52 5.93 -2.11
CA SER A 12 29.42 5.41 -3.46
C SER A 12 27.98 4.96 -3.64
N ILE A 13 27.14 5.88 -4.11
CA ILE A 13 25.90 5.53 -4.80
C ILE A 13 26.39 5.16 -6.20
N ALA A 14 26.37 3.87 -6.53
CA ALA A 14 26.54 3.45 -7.91
C ALA A 14 25.57 4.27 -8.77
N PRO A 15 26.00 4.84 -9.92
CA PRO A 15 25.10 5.58 -10.77
C PRO A 15 23.95 4.66 -11.16
N TYR A 16 22.75 5.01 -10.70
CA TYR A 16 21.52 4.34 -11.10
C TYR A 16 21.32 4.65 -12.58
N ASN A 17 21.84 3.80 -13.45
CA ASN A 17 21.52 3.80 -14.86
C ASN A 17 20.07 3.33 -14.98
N VAL A 18 19.13 4.26 -14.81
CA VAL A 18 17.80 4.11 -15.41
C VAL A 18 18.07 4.08 -16.90
N THR A 19 17.98 2.91 -17.52
CA THR A 19 17.65 2.88 -18.93
C THR A 19 16.26 3.50 -19.07
N LYS A 20 16.23 4.82 -19.26
CA LYS A 20 15.09 5.51 -19.87
C LYS A 20 14.99 4.97 -21.29
N ARG A 21 14.39 3.79 -21.43
CA ARG A 21 13.71 3.40 -22.66
C ARG A 21 12.23 3.52 -22.37
N SER A 22 11.71 4.61 -22.89
CA SER A 22 10.32 4.89 -23.15
C SER A 22 9.50 3.61 -23.35
N ILE A 23 8.36 3.55 -22.66
CA ILE A 23 7.18 2.92 -23.25
C ILE A 23 6.72 3.89 -24.33
N ALA A 24 7.36 3.86 -25.49
CA ALA A 24 6.92 4.52 -26.71
C ALA A 24 7.75 3.95 -27.88
N PRO A 25 7.29 4.10 -29.13
CA PRO A 25 6.28 3.31 -29.82
C PRO A 25 6.96 2.55 -30.95
N PHE A 26 7.03 1.22 -30.89
CA PHE A 26 7.66 0.46 -31.98
C PHE A 26 7.04 -0.93 -32.10
N PHE A 27 5.73 -0.95 -32.29
CA PHE A 27 4.95 -1.83 -33.16
C PHE A 27 3.50 -1.37 -32.97
N ASP A 28 2.93 -0.77 -34.00
CA ASP A 28 1.49 -0.50 -34.06
C ASP A 28 0.74 -1.83 -33.90
N ILE A 29 0.32 -2.14 -32.68
CA ILE A 29 -0.95 -2.79 -32.29
C ILE A 29 -1.23 -2.35 -30.84
N ASN A 30 -2.16 -1.41 -30.74
CA ASN A 30 -2.88 -0.92 -29.58
C ASN A 30 -2.89 -1.82 -28.32
N TYR A 31 -2.13 -1.44 -27.28
CA TYR A 31 -2.78 -1.44 -25.96
C TYR A 31 -3.99 -0.53 -26.10
N SER A 32 -5.20 -1.08 -26.09
CA SER A 32 -6.38 -0.24 -25.95
C SER A 32 -6.27 0.46 -24.60
N VAL A 33 -5.81 1.71 -24.60
CA VAL A 33 -5.75 2.56 -23.41
C VAL A 33 -7.19 2.85 -23.02
N ARG A 34 -7.81 1.89 -22.31
CA ARG A 34 -9.11 2.09 -21.70
C ARG A 34 -8.88 2.95 -20.47
N LEU A 35 -9.17 4.24 -20.61
CA LEU A 35 -9.28 5.14 -19.47
C LEU A 35 -10.42 4.67 -18.58
N TYR A 36 -10.09 4.32 -17.34
CA TYR A 36 -11.08 4.20 -16.30
C TYR A 36 -11.19 5.57 -15.65
N VAL A 37 -12.26 6.29 -15.97
CA VAL A 37 -12.76 7.33 -15.08
C VAL A 37 -13.28 6.61 -13.84
N ASP A 38 -12.92 7.09 -12.66
CA ASP A 38 -13.43 6.60 -11.37
C ASP A 38 -14.93 6.89 -11.24
N VAL A 39 -15.73 6.19 -12.03
CA VAL A 39 -17.19 6.24 -12.01
C VAL A 39 -17.63 5.11 -11.10
N LYS A 40 -17.70 5.41 -9.80
CA LYS A 40 -18.38 4.75 -8.67
C LYS A 40 -19.23 3.48 -8.94
N ALA A 41 -18.68 2.47 -9.61
CA ALA A 41 -19.40 1.26 -9.96
C ALA A 41 -18.51 0.05 -9.68
N TRP A 42 -18.63 -0.48 -8.46
CA TRP A 42 -18.07 -1.77 -8.11
C TRP A 42 -18.59 -2.86 -9.05
N ARG A 43 -17.68 -3.57 -9.71
CA ARG A 43 -17.97 -4.74 -10.55
C ARG A 43 -17.63 -6.00 -9.75
N PRO A 44 -18.61 -6.74 -9.21
CA PRO A 44 -18.35 -7.87 -8.31
C PRO A 44 -17.44 -8.97 -8.89
N LEU A 45 -17.48 -9.15 -10.21
CA LEU A 45 -16.70 -10.16 -10.94
C LEU A 45 -15.39 -9.60 -11.54
N GLY A 46 -15.24 -8.28 -11.53
CA GLY A 46 -14.08 -7.57 -12.08
C GLY A 46 -13.04 -7.24 -11.02
N TRP A 47 -11.91 -6.72 -11.49
CA TRP A 47 -11.00 -5.97 -10.64
C TRP A 47 -11.60 -4.61 -10.35
N ASN A 48 -11.43 -4.15 -9.11
CA ASN A 48 -11.86 -2.84 -8.65
C ASN A 48 -10.72 -2.19 -7.88
N LEU A 49 -10.81 -0.87 -7.71
CA LEU A 49 -10.02 -0.15 -6.73
C LEU A 49 -10.76 -0.14 -5.38
N PRO A 50 -10.06 0.06 -4.26
CA PRO A 50 -10.69 0.29 -2.97
C PRO A 50 -11.63 1.51 -3.04
N SER A 51 -12.57 1.62 -2.10
CA SER A 51 -13.55 2.72 -2.02
C SER A 51 -14.68 2.71 -3.07
N ASN A 52 -14.71 1.79 -4.04
CA ASN A 52 -15.67 1.86 -5.17
C ASN A 52 -17.01 1.12 -4.99
N GLY A 53 -17.26 0.54 -3.81
CA GLY A 53 -18.52 -0.13 -3.45
C GLY A 53 -19.48 0.75 -2.65
N VAL A 54 -20.32 0.09 -1.85
CA VAL A 54 -21.37 0.74 -1.06
C VAL A 54 -21.08 0.56 0.43
N ALA A 55 -21.25 1.63 1.21
CA ALA A 55 -21.15 1.57 2.66
C ALA A 55 -22.40 0.93 3.28
N TYR A 56 -22.26 0.26 4.42
CA TYR A 56 -23.41 -0.11 5.23
C TYR A 56 -23.93 1.13 5.97
N GLU A 57 -25.19 1.09 6.40
CA GLU A 57 -25.84 2.20 7.11
C GLU A 57 -25.04 2.65 8.34
N ALA A 58 -24.49 1.70 9.11
CA ALA A 58 -23.71 1.98 10.31
C ALA A 58 -22.24 2.38 10.03
N CYS A 59 -21.76 2.34 8.79
CA CYS A 59 -20.36 2.70 8.49
C CYS A 59 -20.14 4.19 8.75
N GLY A 60 -19.20 4.52 9.63
CA GLY A 60 -18.89 5.89 10.03
C GLY A 60 -19.83 6.45 11.12
N HIS A 61 -20.86 5.71 11.53
CA HIS A 61 -21.72 6.11 12.63
C HIS A 61 -20.92 6.15 13.94
N ILE A 62 -21.08 7.19 14.74
CA ILE A 62 -20.35 7.40 16.00
C ILE A 62 -21.30 7.14 17.15
N TRP A 63 -20.95 6.20 18.03
CA TRP A 63 -21.66 5.97 19.30
C TRP A 63 -21.01 6.77 20.41
N PHE A 64 -21.63 7.88 20.79
CA PHE A 64 -21.11 8.79 21.82
C PHE A 64 -21.14 8.16 23.23
N ASP A 65 -21.92 7.11 23.42
CA ASP A 65 -22.07 6.33 24.64
C ASP A 65 -21.18 5.07 24.71
N GLU A 66 -20.37 4.80 23.67
CA GLU A 66 -19.47 3.64 23.60
C GLU A 66 -17.98 4.04 23.46
N GLY A 67 -17.62 5.22 23.96
CA GLY A 67 -16.25 5.73 23.91
C GLY A 67 -15.28 4.99 24.84
N GLN A 68 -13.99 5.21 24.64
CA GLN A 68 -12.94 4.80 25.57
C GLN A 68 -12.25 6.02 26.15
N GLY A 69 -12.38 6.23 27.46
CA GLY A 69 -11.94 7.42 28.18
C GLY A 69 -10.77 7.16 29.12
N CYS A 70 -9.98 8.20 29.38
CA CYS A 70 -8.96 8.18 30.41
C CYS A 70 -9.58 8.43 31.79
N LEU A 71 -9.39 7.51 32.73
CA LEU A 71 -9.90 7.66 34.10
C LEU A 71 -8.97 8.47 35.03
N ARG A 72 -7.75 8.81 34.59
CA ARG A 72 -6.77 9.58 35.38
C ARG A 72 -6.87 11.08 35.11
N VAL A 73 -8.06 11.63 35.36
CA VAL A 73 -8.40 13.02 35.01
C VAL A 73 -7.56 14.03 35.80
N GLU A 74 -7.15 13.69 37.03
CA GLU A 74 -6.30 14.55 37.86
C GLU A 74 -4.93 14.88 37.22
N ASN A 75 -4.46 14.04 36.30
CA ASN A 75 -3.18 14.24 35.60
C ASN A 75 -3.33 15.03 34.30
N HIS A 76 -4.53 15.53 33.98
CA HIS A 76 -4.80 16.28 32.77
C HIS A 76 -4.87 17.79 33.04
N PRO A 77 -4.32 18.63 32.14
CA PRO A 77 -4.48 20.08 32.24
C PRO A 77 -5.96 20.47 32.30
N GLU A 78 -6.30 21.36 33.25
CA GLU A 78 -7.63 21.95 33.43
C GLU A 78 -8.75 20.96 33.82
N GLY A 79 -8.42 19.72 34.19
CA GLY A 79 -9.42 18.69 34.53
C GLY A 79 -10.16 18.11 33.33
N ASN A 80 -9.62 18.29 32.12
CA ASN A 80 -10.21 17.78 30.89
C ASN A 80 -10.10 16.24 30.79
N ILE A 81 -11.09 15.59 30.18
CA ILE A 81 -11.08 14.15 29.94
C ILE A 81 -10.78 13.87 28.46
N TYR A 82 -9.81 12.99 28.20
CA TYR A 82 -9.60 12.46 26.86
C TYR A 82 -10.53 11.27 26.63
N VAL A 83 -11.35 11.34 25.58
CA VAL A 83 -12.24 10.26 25.15
C VAL A 83 -11.98 9.95 23.69
N ARG A 84 -11.66 8.69 23.39
CA ARG A 84 -11.58 8.13 22.05
C ARG A 84 -12.96 7.63 21.65
N LEU A 85 -13.57 8.27 20.66
CA LEU A 85 -14.86 7.86 20.12
C LEU A 85 -14.70 6.66 19.18
N VAL A 86 -15.65 5.73 19.25
CA VAL A 86 -15.70 4.55 18.40
C VAL A 86 -16.69 4.79 17.27
N ALA A 87 -16.24 4.57 16.03
CA ALA A 87 -17.07 4.66 14.84
C ALA A 87 -17.30 3.26 14.25
N GLY A 88 -18.48 3.04 13.67
CA GLY A 88 -18.83 1.80 12.99
C GLY A 88 -17.96 1.56 11.77
N THR A 89 -17.31 0.40 11.70
CA THR A 89 -16.39 0.09 10.62
C THR A 89 -16.59 -1.33 10.11
N CYS A 90 -16.95 -1.46 8.83
CA CYS A 90 -17.10 -2.79 8.22
C CYS A 90 -15.76 -3.43 7.80
N PHE A 91 -14.67 -2.66 7.78
CA PHE A 91 -13.34 -3.09 7.33
C PHE A 91 -13.33 -3.82 5.96
N ARG A 92 -14.17 -3.36 5.03
CA ARG A 92 -14.19 -3.85 3.64
C ARG A 92 -13.44 -2.88 2.73
N ALA A 93 -12.62 -3.43 1.82
CA ALA A 93 -11.89 -2.63 0.85
C ALA A 93 -12.82 -1.82 -0.08
N GLU A 94 -13.98 -2.38 -0.41
CA GLU A 94 -14.98 -1.73 -1.26
C GLU A 94 -15.73 -0.57 -0.57
N CYS A 95 -15.69 -0.46 0.76
CA CYS A 95 -16.47 0.55 1.45
C CYS A 95 -15.83 1.94 1.36
N PRO A 96 -16.49 2.96 0.80
CA PRO A 96 -15.91 4.30 0.64
C PRO A 96 -15.59 5.00 1.97
N VAL A 97 -16.25 4.58 3.06
CA VAL A 97 -16.05 5.15 4.41
C VAL A 97 -14.93 4.42 5.17
N CYS A 98 -14.80 3.11 4.98
CA CYS A 98 -13.97 2.26 5.85
C CYS A 98 -12.71 1.69 5.18
N TYR A 99 -12.50 1.91 3.87
CA TYR A 99 -11.40 1.27 3.15
C TYR A 99 -10.02 1.63 3.71
N GLN A 100 -9.79 2.86 4.18
CA GLN A 100 -8.51 3.24 4.80
C GLN A 100 -8.27 2.46 6.10
N LYS A 101 -9.31 2.25 6.91
CA LYS A 101 -9.21 1.42 8.11
C LYS A 101 -8.99 -0.06 7.78
N TRP A 102 -9.56 -0.55 6.68
CA TRP A 102 -9.22 -1.87 6.13
C TRP A 102 -7.73 -1.93 5.74
N ALA A 103 -7.25 -1.01 4.92
CA ALA A 103 -5.85 -0.96 4.49
C ALA A 103 -4.90 -0.87 5.69
N ALA A 104 -5.22 -0.06 6.70
CA ALA A 104 -4.42 0.09 7.92
C ALA A 104 -4.39 -1.19 8.75
N ARG A 105 -5.51 -1.92 8.82
CA ARG A 105 -5.59 -3.22 9.50
C ARG A 105 -4.74 -4.26 8.79
N GLU A 106 -4.88 -4.40 7.46
CA GLU A 106 -4.09 -5.34 6.68
C GLU A 106 -2.59 -5.00 6.72
N ALA A 107 -2.23 -3.71 6.65
CA ALA A 107 -0.85 -3.24 6.80
C ALA A 107 -0.27 -3.55 8.20
N GLY A 108 -1.09 -3.45 9.25
CA GLY A 108 -0.70 -3.85 10.60
C GLY A 108 -0.41 -5.35 10.72
N GLN A 109 -1.22 -6.20 10.08
CA GLN A 109 -0.98 -7.65 10.03
C GLN A 109 0.29 -8.00 9.24
N ILE A 110 0.55 -7.27 8.15
CA ILE A 110 1.79 -7.38 7.37
C ILE A 110 2.98 -7.04 8.26
N GLU A 111 2.97 -5.85 8.88
CA GLU A 111 4.01 -5.37 9.79
C GLU A 111 4.28 -6.37 10.91
N GLU A 112 3.24 -6.91 11.54
CA GLU A 112 3.36 -7.92 12.59
C GLU A 112 4.13 -9.16 12.12
N LYS A 113 3.84 -9.66 10.91
CA LYS A 113 4.52 -10.85 10.37
C LYS A 113 6.02 -10.63 10.17
N PHE A 114 6.43 -9.43 9.74
CA PHE A 114 7.85 -9.06 9.65
C PHE A 114 8.48 -8.91 11.04
N LYS A 115 7.82 -8.18 11.96
CA LYS A 115 8.30 -8.01 13.36
C LYS A 115 8.53 -9.32 14.09
N ARG A 116 7.63 -10.28 13.90
CA ARG A 116 7.72 -11.60 14.53
C ARG A 116 8.94 -12.39 14.04
N LEU A 117 9.40 -12.15 12.82
CA LEU A 117 10.59 -12.79 12.28
C LEU A 117 11.87 -12.05 12.71
N SER A 118 11.89 -10.71 12.60
CA SER A 118 13.05 -9.88 12.96
C SER A 118 13.29 -9.79 14.48
N ARG A 119 12.26 -10.11 15.29
CA ARG A 119 12.29 -9.98 16.76
C ARG A 119 12.55 -8.56 17.25
N ASN A 120 12.31 -7.57 16.39
CA ASN A 120 12.47 -6.14 16.67
C ASN A 120 11.36 -5.35 15.94
N ASN A 121 11.71 -4.34 15.14
CA ASN A 121 10.79 -3.69 14.21
C ASN A 121 10.71 -4.44 12.87
N ALA A 122 9.73 -4.12 12.02
CA ALA A 122 9.49 -4.89 10.79
C ALA A 122 10.63 -4.72 9.78
N GLU A 123 11.38 -3.62 9.88
CA GLU A 123 12.42 -3.15 8.97
C GLU A 123 13.82 -3.64 9.36
N ALA A 124 13.93 -4.28 10.52
CA ALA A 124 15.16 -4.81 11.05
C ALA A 124 15.65 -5.98 10.19
N GLU A 125 16.97 -6.08 10.14
CA GLU A 125 17.65 -7.16 9.43
C GLU A 125 17.38 -8.51 10.08
N VAL A 126 17.13 -9.51 9.24
CA VAL A 126 17.03 -10.91 9.65
C VAL A 126 18.29 -11.64 9.17
N PRO A 127 19.01 -12.37 10.05
CA PRO A 127 20.19 -13.13 9.64
C PRO A 127 19.91 -14.05 8.46
N GLY A 128 20.70 -13.93 7.39
CA GLY A 128 20.54 -14.71 6.15
C GLY A 128 19.45 -14.23 5.19
N TYR A 129 18.72 -13.16 5.54
CA TYR A 129 17.61 -12.59 4.77
C TYR A 129 17.76 -11.08 4.50
N GLY A 130 18.55 -10.36 5.30
CA GLY A 130 18.74 -8.92 5.14
C GLY A 130 17.55 -8.11 5.66
N ARG A 131 17.42 -6.87 5.19
CA ARG A 131 16.29 -5.97 5.48
C ARG A 131 15.18 -6.16 4.44
N PRO A 132 13.90 -5.88 4.77
CA PRO A 132 12.83 -5.93 3.79
C PRO A 132 12.99 -4.83 2.74
N ILE A 133 12.85 -5.23 1.49
CA ILE A 133 12.87 -4.37 0.31
C ILE A 133 11.48 -4.24 -0.28
N HIS A 134 11.32 -3.24 -1.13
CA HIS A 134 10.15 -3.10 -1.99
C HIS A 134 10.59 -3.22 -3.44
N ALA A 135 10.00 -4.13 -4.17
CA ALA A 135 10.20 -4.29 -5.60
C ALA A 135 8.86 -4.22 -6.33
N VAL A 136 8.90 -3.85 -7.60
CA VAL A 136 7.76 -3.92 -8.50
C VAL A 136 8.10 -4.88 -9.63
N ILE A 137 7.23 -5.83 -9.90
CA ILE A 137 7.33 -6.71 -11.07
C ILE A 137 6.15 -6.39 -11.99
N SER A 138 6.44 -5.80 -13.15
CA SER A 138 5.43 -5.47 -14.16
C SER A 138 5.24 -6.64 -15.12
N VAL A 139 3.97 -6.89 -15.48
CA VAL A 139 3.57 -8.00 -16.34
C VAL A 139 3.64 -7.57 -17.81
N PRO A 140 4.27 -8.36 -18.72
CA PRO A 140 4.28 -8.06 -20.14
C PRO A 140 2.89 -8.23 -20.78
N GLU A 141 2.68 -7.61 -21.93
CA GLU A 141 1.38 -7.62 -22.64
C GLU A 141 0.84 -9.03 -22.86
N ILE A 142 1.74 -9.91 -23.30
CA ILE A 142 1.43 -11.30 -23.62
C ILE A 142 0.89 -12.07 -22.41
N ASP A 143 1.16 -11.65 -21.18
CA ASP A 143 0.66 -12.29 -19.96
C ASP A 143 -0.41 -11.46 -19.24
N ALA A 144 -0.68 -10.23 -19.69
CA ALA A 144 -1.61 -9.32 -19.03
C ALA A 144 -3.03 -9.90 -18.96
N PHE A 145 -3.46 -10.68 -19.96
CA PHE A 145 -4.77 -11.33 -19.99
C PHE A 145 -4.97 -12.31 -18.83
N LEU A 146 -3.89 -12.89 -18.29
CA LEU A 146 -3.95 -13.85 -17.18
C LEU A 146 -4.52 -13.24 -15.90
N MET A 147 -4.51 -11.90 -15.73
CA MET A 147 -5.16 -11.27 -14.58
C MET A 147 -6.67 -11.55 -14.52
N HIS A 148 -7.29 -11.83 -15.66
CA HIS A 148 -8.71 -12.17 -15.76
C HIS A 148 -8.93 -13.68 -15.73
N ASP A 149 -8.17 -14.41 -16.54
CA ASP A 149 -8.42 -15.82 -16.82
C ASP A 149 -7.79 -16.75 -15.79
N ASN A 150 -6.54 -16.48 -15.40
CA ASN A 150 -5.78 -17.37 -14.53
C ASN A 150 -4.74 -16.61 -13.69
N LEU A 151 -5.23 -15.87 -12.69
CA LEU A 151 -4.40 -15.08 -11.78
C LEU A 151 -3.38 -15.96 -11.03
N ASP A 152 -3.70 -17.21 -10.76
CA ASP A 152 -2.82 -18.10 -10.00
C ASP A 152 -1.61 -18.53 -10.84
N LEU A 153 -1.79 -18.75 -12.14
CA LEU A 153 -0.68 -18.90 -13.09
C LEU A 153 0.17 -17.63 -13.15
N LEU A 154 -0.46 -16.45 -13.25
CA LEU A 154 0.25 -15.17 -13.26
C LEU A 154 1.09 -14.97 -11.99
N LYS A 155 0.53 -15.24 -10.80
CA LYS A 155 1.26 -15.22 -9.53
C LYS A 155 2.43 -16.19 -9.52
N SER A 156 2.25 -17.40 -10.06
CA SER A 156 3.30 -18.40 -10.13
C SER A 156 4.48 -17.91 -10.98
N LYS A 157 4.21 -17.28 -12.12
CA LYS A 157 5.24 -16.61 -12.94
C LYS A 157 5.95 -15.51 -12.14
N ILE A 158 5.19 -14.61 -11.50
CA ILE A 158 5.74 -13.52 -10.68
C ILE A 158 6.65 -14.04 -9.57
N TYR A 159 6.28 -15.13 -8.89
CA TYR A 159 7.08 -15.71 -7.81
C TYR A 159 8.34 -16.40 -8.33
N ALA A 160 8.30 -16.98 -9.54
CA ALA A 160 9.49 -17.49 -10.20
C ALA A 160 10.47 -16.34 -10.55
N ILE A 161 9.96 -15.24 -11.13
CA ILE A 161 10.78 -14.05 -11.41
C ILE A 161 11.37 -13.47 -10.12
N ALA A 162 10.56 -13.34 -9.06
CA ALA A 162 11.01 -12.88 -7.75
C ALA A 162 12.18 -13.73 -7.22
N GLY A 163 12.10 -15.06 -7.37
CA GLY A 163 13.18 -15.97 -7.00
C GLY A 163 14.43 -15.79 -7.85
N GLN A 164 14.29 -15.64 -9.18
CA GLN A 164 15.41 -15.42 -10.10
C GLN A 164 16.21 -14.16 -9.75
N VAL A 165 15.54 -13.08 -9.33
CA VAL A 165 16.20 -11.83 -8.91
C VAL A 165 16.67 -11.85 -7.45
N GLY A 166 16.54 -12.96 -6.73
CA GLY A 166 17.09 -13.15 -5.39
C GLY A 166 16.15 -12.87 -4.21
N ILE A 167 14.85 -12.69 -4.44
CA ILE A 167 13.86 -12.55 -3.36
C ILE A 167 13.57 -13.94 -2.76
N LYS A 168 13.96 -14.16 -1.50
CA LYS A 168 13.72 -15.45 -0.79
C LYS A 168 12.28 -15.66 -0.37
N GLY A 169 11.56 -14.57 -0.09
CA GLY A 169 10.17 -14.63 0.32
C GLY A 169 9.63 -13.27 0.72
N GLY A 170 8.31 -13.13 0.62
CA GLY A 170 7.64 -11.86 0.86
C GLY A 170 6.13 -11.95 0.72
N LEU A 171 5.51 -10.79 0.63
CA LEU A 171 4.15 -10.62 0.15
C LEU A 171 4.14 -10.00 -1.22
N SER A 172 3.07 -10.24 -1.97
CA SER A 172 2.73 -9.57 -3.21
C SER A 172 1.36 -8.90 -3.10
N ILE A 173 1.27 -7.64 -3.53
CA ILE A 173 0.03 -6.86 -3.64
C ILE A 173 -0.19 -6.57 -5.12
N PHE A 174 -1.24 -7.16 -5.69
CA PHE A 174 -1.53 -7.05 -7.11
C PHE A 174 -2.21 -5.71 -7.44
N HIS A 175 -1.72 -5.03 -8.47
CA HIS A 175 -2.25 -3.79 -8.99
C HIS A 175 -2.57 -3.98 -10.48
N PRO A 176 -3.86 -4.12 -10.85
CA PRO A 176 -4.27 -4.29 -12.25
C PRO A 176 -4.17 -3.00 -13.05
N TYR A 177 -4.10 -1.85 -12.37
CA TYR A 177 -4.11 -0.52 -12.97
C TYR A 177 -2.93 0.31 -12.47
N ALA A 178 -2.42 1.20 -13.32
CA ALA A 178 -1.46 2.23 -12.95
C ALA A 178 -2.09 3.62 -13.11
N ASN A 179 -1.65 4.59 -12.29
CA ASN A 179 -2.12 5.97 -12.30
C ASN A 179 -1.26 6.82 -13.25
N GLU A 180 -1.87 7.78 -13.94
CA GLU A 180 -1.18 8.79 -14.76
C GLU A 180 -0.11 9.59 -14.01
N LYS A 181 -0.23 9.76 -12.68
CA LYS A 181 0.77 10.51 -11.90
C LYS A 181 2.18 9.91 -11.90
N MET A 182 2.42 8.75 -12.53
CA MET A 182 3.73 8.13 -12.47
C MET A 182 4.78 8.64 -13.47
N HIS A 183 4.44 9.30 -14.58
CA HIS A 183 5.44 10.00 -15.42
C HIS A 183 4.78 11.13 -16.21
N GLU A 184 5.47 12.27 -16.33
CA GLU A 184 5.06 13.57 -16.90
C GLU A 184 4.74 13.58 -18.41
N GLU A 185 4.31 12.46 -18.99
CA GLU A 185 3.86 12.42 -20.38
C GLU A 185 2.40 11.95 -20.40
N THR A 186 1.49 12.91 -20.33
CA THR A 186 0.10 12.70 -20.74
C THR A 186 0.15 12.12 -22.17
N PRO A 187 -0.37 10.90 -22.42
CA PRO A 187 -0.33 10.35 -23.77
C PRO A 187 -1.07 11.29 -24.72
N GLU A 188 -0.40 11.80 -25.76
CA GLU A 188 -0.97 12.80 -26.68
C GLU A 188 -2.26 12.32 -27.37
N LYS A 189 -2.45 11.01 -27.49
CA LYS A 189 -3.67 10.40 -28.02
C LYS A 189 -4.02 9.12 -27.27
N ILE A 190 -5.05 9.19 -26.45
CA ILE A 190 -5.70 8.01 -25.92
C ILE A 190 -6.85 7.64 -26.86
N LEU A 191 -6.74 6.48 -27.51
CA LEU A 191 -7.79 5.94 -28.38
C LEU A 191 -8.92 5.39 -27.51
N ILE A 192 -9.98 6.19 -27.34
CA ILE A 192 -11.24 5.77 -26.71
C ILE A 192 -12.21 5.30 -27.80
N ASP A 193 -12.98 4.26 -27.48
CA ASP A 193 -13.99 3.65 -28.34
C ASP A 193 -15.05 4.68 -28.79
N LYS A 194 -15.13 4.91 -30.11
CA LYS A 194 -16.07 5.86 -30.76
C LYS A 194 -17.54 5.58 -30.49
N SER A 195 -17.90 4.38 -30.00
CA SER A 195 -19.28 4.06 -29.61
C SER A 195 -19.73 4.72 -28.30
N THR A 196 -18.80 5.26 -27.49
CA THR A 196 -19.09 5.80 -26.15
C THR A 196 -19.07 7.33 -26.06
N GLY A 197 -18.76 8.04 -27.14
CA GLY A 197 -18.71 9.50 -27.21
C GLY A 197 -17.33 10.06 -26.85
N ASP A 198 -16.83 10.98 -27.66
CA ASP A 198 -15.57 11.69 -27.42
C ASP A 198 -15.72 12.63 -26.22
N PHE A 199 -14.90 12.45 -25.19
CA PHE A 199 -14.69 13.47 -24.17
C PHE A 199 -13.23 13.86 -24.15
N ASP A 200 -12.97 15.16 -24.34
CA ASP A 200 -11.68 15.76 -24.11
C ASP A 200 -11.30 15.61 -22.62
N LEU A 201 -10.11 15.05 -22.34
CA LEU A 201 -9.60 14.84 -20.99
C LEU A 201 -9.55 16.15 -20.20
N ASP A 202 -9.18 17.24 -20.86
CA ASP A 202 -9.14 18.56 -20.24
C ASP A 202 -10.55 19.03 -19.88
N SER A 203 -11.54 18.73 -20.70
CA SER A 203 -12.95 19.00 -20.43
C SER A 203 -13.48 18.17 -19.25
N LEU A 204 -13.08 16.89 -19.13
CA LEU A 204 -13.39 16.04 -17.97
C LEU A 204 -12.72 16.55 -16.69
N ARG A 205 -11.42 16.89 -16.75
CA ARG A 205 -10.69 17.50 -15.62
C ARG A 205 -11.33 18.81 -15.19
N LYS A 206 -11.63 19.70 -16.14
CA LYS A 206 -12.32 20.98 -15.88
C LYS A 206 -13.71 20.76 -15.29
N TYR A 207 -14.45 19.76 -15.77
CA TYR A 207 -15.78 19.42 -15.24
C TYR A 207 -15.70 18.98 -13.77
N TYR A 208 -14.80 18.06 -13.44
CA TYR A 208 -14.68 17.58 -12.06
C TYR A 208 -13.97 18.58 -11.12
N ALA A 209 -13.04 19.39 -11.63
CA ALA A 209 -12.45 20.50 -10.89
C ALA A 209 -13.51 21.54 -10.46
N LYS A 210 -14.49 21.84 -11.31
CA LYS A 210 -15.64 22.69 -10.95
C LYS A 210 -16.49 22.12 -9.81
N LEU A 211 -16.42 20.80 -9.59
CA LEU A 211 -17.12 20.11 -8.50
C LEU A 211 -16.25 19.91 -7.26
N ASP A 212 -15.07 20.56 -7.21
CA ASP A 212 -14.05 20.37 -6.18
C ASP A 212 -13.66 18.88 -5.99
N LYS A 213 -13.60 18.14 -7.12
CA LYS A 213 -13.24 16.72 -7.15
C LYS A 213 -11.95 16.52 -7.92
N HIS A 214 -10.92 16.04 -7.23
CA HIS A 214 -9.69 15.59 -7.87
C HIS A 214 -9.94 14.22 -8.54
N ILE A 215 -9.70 14.13 -9.85
CA ILE A 215 -9.77 12.87 -10.61
C ILE A 215 -8.37 12.34 -10.90
N ASN A 216 -8.19 11.03 -10.77
CA ASN A 216 -7.02 10.33 -11.28
C ASN A 216 -7.49 9.38 -12.39
N PHE A 217 -6.72 9.32 -13.47
CA PHE A 217 -6.99 8.39 -14.55
C PHE A 217 -6.12 7.15 -14.37
N TRP A 218 -6.74 6.02 -14.63
CA TRP A 218 -6.14 4.70 -14.45
C TRP A 218 -6.13 3.97 -15.78
N TYR A 219 -5.01 3.32 -16.09
CA TYR A 219 -4.85 2.48 -17.27
C TYR A 219 -4.49 1.06 -16.86
N VAL A 220 -4.93 0.08 -17.65
CA VAL A 220 -4.60 -1.34 -17.42
C VAL A 220 -3.12 -1.54 -17.62
N ARG A 221 -2.43 -1.87 -16.53
CA ARG A 221 -1.01 -2.19 -16.50
C ARG A 221 -0.77 -3.09 -15.30
N PRO A 222 -1.03 -4.40 -15.43
CA PRO A 222 -0.90 -5.31 -14.31
C PRO A 222 0.55 -5.34 -13.80
N HIS A 223 0.70 -5.13 -12.49
CA HIS A 223 1.98 -5.22 -11.80
C HIS A 223 1.80 -5.70 -10.37
N PHE A 224 2.88 -6.20 -9.78
CA PHE A 224 2.90 -6.71 -8.41
C PHE A 224 3.90 -5.92 -7.60
N HIS A 225 3.41 -5.27 -6.56
CA HIS A 225 4.26 -4.72 -5.51
C HIS A 225 4.66 -5.86 -4.57
N ILE A 226 5.95 -6.03 -4.38
CA ILE A 226 6.54 -7.06 -3.53
C ILE A 226 7.20 -6.38 -2.34
N ILE A 227 6.83 -6.79 -1.13
CA ILE A 227 7.58 -6.46 0.08
C ILE A 227 8.15 -7.77 0.62
N GLY A 228 9.47 -7.90 0.62
CA GLY A 228 10.11 -9.18 0.91
C GLY A 228 11.58 -9.04 1.26
N TYR A 229 12.19 -10.18 1.59
CA TYR A 229 13.61 -10.27 1.93
C TYR A 229 14.43 -10.66 0.71
N ALA A 230 15.48 -9.91 0.47
CA ALA A 230 16.46 -10.13 -0.58
C ALA A 230 17.85 -9.92 0.06
N PRO A 231 18.50 -11.00 0.54
CA PRO A 231 19.76 -10.88 1.24
C PRO A 231 20.87 -10.42 0.30
N ARG A 232 21.85 -9.76 0.90
CA ARG A 232 23.12 -9.48 0.25
C ARG A 232 24.05 -10.69 0.38
N ASP A 233 24.73 -11.03 -0.70
CA ASP A 233 25.84 -11.96 -0.74
C ASP A 233 27.14 -11.16 -0.63
N TYR A 234 27.69 -11.11 0.59
CA TYR A 234 28.92 -10.37 0.88
C TYR A 234 30.17 -11.06 0.32
N ASP A 235 30.11 -12.38 0.14
CA ASP A 235 31.23 -13.18 -0.36
C ASP A 235 31.29 -13.12 -1.90
N ASN A 236 30.14 -12.96 -2.54
CA ASN A 236 29.99 -12.89 -3.98
C ASN A 236 28.95 -11.81 -4.38
N PRO A 237 29.35 -10.53 -4.49
CA PRO A 237 28.41 -9.45 -4.80
C PRO A 237 27.74 -9.57 -6.17
N GLU A 238 28.33 -10.28 -7.14
CA GLU A 238 27.67 -10.57 -8.42
C GLU A 238 26.46 -11.51 -8.28
N ASN A 239 26.37 -12.25 -7.17
CA ASN A 239 25.19 -13.02 -6.78
C ASN A 239 24.14 -12.21 -6.02
N ASP A 240 24.34 -10.92 -5.77
CA ASP A 240 23.37 -10.07 -5.09
C ASP A 240 22.00 -10.10 -5.78
N ALA A 241 20.96 -9.80 -5.01
CA ALA A 241 19.64 -9.57 -5.57
C ALA A 241 19.63 -8.27 -6.39
N PHE A 242 18.87 -8.23 -7.48
CA PHE A 242 18.69 -7.04 -8.33
C PHE A 242 19.97 -6.48 -8.97
N THR A 243 20.97 -7.33 -9.29
CA THR A 243 22.06 -6.87 -10.14
C THR A 243 21.53 -6.45 -11.52
N PRO A 244 22.11 -5.42 -12.16
CA PRO A 244 21.70 -4.98 -13.49
C PRO A 244 21.67 -6.12 -14.51
N GLU A 245 22.64 -7.03 -14.44
CA GLU A 245 22.77 -8.18 -15.32
C GLU A 245 21.60 -9.16 -15.14
N LYS A 246 21.23 -9.48 -13.89
CA LYS A 246 20.07 -10.35 -13.59
C LYS A 246 18.76 -9.73 -14.04
N ILE A 247 18.56 -8.44 -13.79
CA ILE A 247 17.33 -7.73 -14.22
C ILE A 247 17.24 -7.74 -15.75
N SER A 248 18.37 -7.52 -16.44
CA SER A 248 18.42 -7.48 -17.90
C SER A 248 18.15 -8.86 -18.51
N SER A 249 18.79 -9.92 -18.00
CA SER A 249 18.53 -11.31 -18.43
C SER A 249 17.08 -11.71 -18.18
N VAL A 250 16.50 -11.39 -17.02
CA VAL A 250 15.08 -11.64 -16.74
C VAL A 250 14.18 -10.97 -17.78
N TYR A 251 14.45 -9.71 -18.11
CA TYR A 251 13.67 -8.99 -19.11
C TYR A 251 13.82 -9.60 -20.50
N GLU A 252 15.05 -9.90 -20.93
CA GLU A 252 15.33 -10.51 -22.24
C GLU A 252 14.68 -11.90 -22.39
N GLU A 253 14.69 -12.70 -21.33
CA GLU A 253 14.15 -14.07 -21.34
C GLU A 253 12.64 -14.12 -21.22
N THR A 254 12.03 -13.19 -20.47
CA THR A 254 10.63 -13.34 -20.02
C THR A 254 9.73 -12.16 -20.38
N GLY A 255 10.31 -11.01 -20.72
CA GLY A 255 9.60 -9.74 -20.91
C GLY A 255 9.10 -9.07 -19.62
N TYR A 256 9.30 -9.68 -18.45
CA TYR A 256 8.91 -9.07 -17.17
C TYR A 256 9.90 -7.97 -16.79
N VAL A 257 9.38 -6.83 -16.33
CA VAL A 257 10.21 -5.71 -15.85
C VAL A 257 10.25 -5.71 -14.34
N VAL A 258 11.45 -5.82 -13.77
CA VAL A 258 11.69 -5.77 -12.33
C VAL A 258 12.31 -4.44 -11.94
N VAL A 259 11.69 -3.75 -10.99
CA VAL A 259 12.19 -2.49 -10.44
C VAL A 259 12.46 -2.67 -8.95
N ASN A 260 13.71 -2.47 -8.55
CA ASN A 260 14.07 -2.40 -7.13
C ASN A 260 13.85 -0.98 -6.62
N LEU A 261 12.89 -0.79 -5.72
CA LEU A 261 12.65 0.52 -5.11
C LEU A 261 13.54 0.73 -3.88
N GLY A 262 14.24 -0.30 -3.40
CA GLY A 262 15.15 -0.24 -2.27
C GLY A 262 14.56 -0.71 -0.94
N VAL A 263 15.38 -0.63 0.11
CA VAL A 263 15.02 -1.00 1.49
C VAL A 263 13.93 -0.06 2.03
N ARG A 264 13.01 -0.57 2.85
CA ARG A 264 11.91 0.22 3.41
C ARG A 264 12.25 0.83 4.76
N ASP A 265 11.86 2.10 4.94
CA ASP A 265 11.85 2.78 6.23
C ASP A 265 10.63 2.41 7.09
N SER A 266 9.54 2.04 6.42
CA SER A 266 8.35 1.49 7.08
C SER A 266 7.64 0.49 6.18
N VAL A 267 7.64 -0.78 6.59
CA VAL A 267 6.87 -1.87 5.98
C VAL A 267 5.38 -1.55 6.08
N ARG A 268 4.92 -1.03 7.24
CA ARG A 268 3.51 -0.68 7.47
C ARG A 268 3.05 0.43 6.52
N ASN A 269 3.77 1.54 6.44
CA ASN A 269 3.34 2.67 5.59
C ASN A 269 3.42 2.30 4.11
N THR A 270 4.45 1.55 3.70
CA THR A 270 4.55 1.03 2.33
C THR A 270 3.34 0.15 2.01
N ALA A 271 3.05 -0.85 2.85
CA ALA A 271 1.91 -1.74 2.64
C ALA A 271 0.57 -0.97 2.64
N HIS A 272 0.39 -0.02 3.57
CA HIS A 272 -0.81 0.81 3.63
C HIS A 272 -1.01 1.61 2.35
N TYR A 273 0.05 2.26 1.86
CA TYR A 273 0.01 3.01 0.61
C TYR A 273 -0.38 2.08 -0.55
N GLN A 274 0.30 0.95 -0.73
CA GLN A 274 -0.06 0.00 -1.78
C GLN A 274 -1.51 -0.51 -1.66
N LEU A 275 -1.95 -0.84 -0.45
CA LEU A 275 -3.31 -1.32 -0.21
C LEU A 275 -4.39 -0.27 -0.51
N SER A 276 -4.08 1.02 -0.42
CA SER A 276 -5.06 2.09 -0.67
C SER A 276 -5.52 2.16 -2.13
N HIS A 277 -4.76 1.56 -3.05
CA HIS A 277 -5.05 1.54 -4.49
C HIS A 277 -4.76 0.17 -5.14
N ALA A 278 -4.75 -0.89 -4.34
CA ALA A 278 -4.55 -2.26 -4.82
C ALA A 278 -5.75 -2.79 -5.60
N GLY A 279 -5.52 -3.78 -6.46
CA GLY A 279 -6.59 -4.54 -7.09
C GLY A 279 -7.38 -5.36 -6.06
N VAL A 280 -8.68 -5.10 -5.99
CA VAL A 280 -9.61 -5.84 -5.14
C VAL A 280 -10.67 -6.55 -5.99
N LYS A 281 -10.86 -7.85 -5.74
CA LYS A 281 -11.80 -8.71 -6.46
C LYS A 281 -12.42 -9.71 -5.50
N LYS A 282 -13.74 -9.89 -5.58
CA LYS A 282 -14.47 -10.83 -4.72
C LYS A 282 -13.89 -12.25 -4.87
N GLY A 283 -13.68 -12.93 -3.75
CA GLY A 283 -13.12 -14.29 -3.72
C GLY A 283 -11.61 -14.36 -3.96
N ARG A 284 -10.91 -13.22 -4.08
CA ARG A 284 -9.45 -13.18 -4.21
C ARG A 284 -8.83 -12.39 -3.06
N GLN A 285 -7.70 -12.87 -2.56
CA GLN A 285 -6.91 -12.16 -1.56
C GLN A 285 -6.11 -11.02 -2.22
N THR A 286 -6.14 -9.84 -1.62
CA THR A 286 -5.34 -8.69 -2.05
C THR A 286 -3.86 -8.86 -1.71
N VAL A 287 -3.57 -9.45 -0.55
CA VAL A 287 -2.21 -9.73 -0.07
C VAL A 287 -1.97 -11.23 -0.15
N CYS A 288 -0.94 -11.64 -0.88
CA CYS A 288 -0.56 -13.05 -1.01
C CYS A 288 0.89 -13.25 -0.55
N TRP A 289 1.14 -14.24 0.31
CA TRP A 289 2.47 -14.54 0.83
C TRP A 289 3.13 -15.67 0.04
N PHE A 290 4.41 -15.53 -0.29
CA PHE A 290 5.16 -16.48 -1.10
C PHE A 290 6.59 -16.69 -0.57
N GLY A 291 7.28 -17.69 -1.13
CA GLY A 291 8.63 -18.09 -0.72
C GLY A 291 8.67 -18.52 0.75
N ASP A 292 9.73 -18.18 1.46
CA ASP A 292 9.89 -18.54 2.87
C ASP A 292 8.86 -17.88 3.80
N LEU A 293 8.29 -16.75 3.39
CA LEU A 293 7.24 -16.06 4.14
C LEU A 293 5.83 -16.58 3.81
N SER A 294 5.69 -17.58 2.93
CA SER A 294 4.38 -18.19 2.66
C SER A 294 3.77 -18.78 3.94
N ASN A 295 2.44 -18.86 4.02
CA ASN A 295 1.79 -19.42 5.22
C ASN A 295 2.18 -20.88 5.48
N ARG A 296 2.62 -21.62 4.46
CA ARG A 296 3.10 -23.00 4.57
C ARG A 296 4.51 -23.10 5.12
N THR A 297 5.39 -22.15 4.83
CA THR A 297 6.84 -22.21 5.17
C THR A 297 7.19 -21.34 6.36
N TYR A 298 6.44 -20.27 6.62
CA TYR A 298 6.75 -19.26 7.64
C TYR A 298 7.00 -19.83 9.04
N HIS A 299 6.29 -20.90 9.45
CA HIS A 299 6.51 -21.54 10.76
C HIS A 299 7.92 -22.13 10.90
N LYS A 300 8.54 -22.56 9.79
CA LYS A 300 9.91 -23.10 9.76
C LYS A 300 10.97 -22.03 10.02
N MET A 301 10.61 -20.76 9.85
CA MET A 301 11.48 -19.62 10.15
C MET A 301 11.53 -19.28 11.66
N ASN A 302 10.87 -20.07 12.51
CA ASN A 302 10.79 -19.88 13.96
C ASN A 302 10.38 -18.43 14.37
N PRO A 303 9.23 -17.93 13.86
CA PRO A 303 8.74 -16.61 14.19
C PRO A 303 8.27 -16.56 15.64
N LEU A 304 8.34 -15.39 16.26
CA LEU A 304 7.72 -15.15 17.57
C LEU A 304 6.21 -15.46 17.54
N PRO A 305 5.59 -15.74 18.69
CA PRO A 305 4.14 -15.77 18.82
C PRO A 305 3.49 -14.47 18.33
N LYS A 306 2.19 -14.51 18.04
CA LYS A 306 1.46 -13.27 17.76
C LYS A 306 1.51 -12.35 18.97
N PHE A 307 1.71 -11.07 18.74
CA PHE A 307 1.71 -10.10 19.83
C PHE A 307 0.27 -9.85 20.29
N PRO A 308 0.02 -9.68 21.60
CA PRO A 308 -1.29 -9.25 22.06
C PRO A 308 -1.62 -7.88 21.46
N PRO A 309 -2.91 -7.58 21.18
CA PRO A 309 -3.33 -6.25 20.79
C PRO A 309 -2.84 -5.22 21.81
N ARG A 310 -2.30 -4.10 21.32
CA ARG A 310 -1.91 -3.01 22.22
C ARG A 310 -3.17 -2.32 22.73
N PRO A 311 -3.28 -2.07 24.05
CA PRO A 311 -4.38 -1.29 24.57
C PRO A 311 -4.32 0.13 24.01
N HIS A 312 -5.49 0.77 23.91
CA HIS A 312 -5.54 2.20 23.59
C HIS A 312 -5.08 2.98 24.82
N THR A 313 -4.15 3.92 24.63
CA THR A 313 -3.62 4.75 25.71
C THR A 313 -3.99 6.21 25.52
N CYS A 314 -4.10 6.94 26.63
CA CYS A 314 -4.31 8.37 26.62
C CYS A 314 -3.06 9.09 26.09
N PRO A 315 -3.18 9.99 25.09
CA PRO A 315 -2.02 10.73 24.57
C PRO A 315 -1.41 11.70 25.58
N LYS A 316 -2.15 12.07 26.65
CA LYS A 316 -1.70 13.01 27.68
C LYS A 316 -0.88 12.33 28.78
N CYS A 317 -1.39 11.24 29.35
CA CYS A 317 -0.79 10.59 30.52
C CYS A 317 -0.37 9.12 30.28
N GLN A 318 -0.58 8.58 29.08
CA GLN A 318 -0.27 7.21 28.68
C GLN A 318 -1.00 6.11 29.48
N ALA A 319 -1.99 6.47 30.31
CA ALA A 319 -2.87 5.50 30.96
C ALA A 319 -3.74 4.78 29.92
N GLU A 320 -4.02 3.49 30.18
CA GLU A 320 -4.95 2.70 29.38
C GLU A 320 -6.36 3.29 29.44
N LEU A 321 -7.03 3.34 28.29
CA LEU A 321 -8.39 3.85 28.18
C LEU A 321 -9.40 2.77 28.59
N ALA A 322 -10.36 3.15 29.43
CA ALA A 322 -11.46 2.30 29.86
C ALA A 322 -12.75 2.64 29.08
N PRO A 323 -13.70 1.71 28.93
CA PRO A 323 -15.03 2.03 28.41
C PRO A 323 -15.68 3.14 29.25
N VAL A 324 -16.22 4.16 28.59
CA VAL A 324 -16.94 5.28 29.23
C VAL A 324 -18.26 5.52 28.52
N ARG A 325 -19.24 6.03 29.27
CA ARG A 325 -20.55 6.45 28.75
C ARG A 325 -20.73 7.94 28.95
N TRP A 326 -21.44 8.57 28.01
CA TRP A 326 -21.92 9.94 28.19
C TRP A 326 -23.02 9.95 29.26
N ASP A 327 -22.85 10.78 30.29
CA ASP A 327 -23.87 11.06 31.29
C ASP A 327 -24.32 12.53 31.17
N PRO A 328 -25.53 12.81 30.67
CA PRO A 328 -26.02 14.17 30.51
C PRO A 328 -26.34 14.86 31.85
N GLN A 329 -26.41 14.12 32.95
CA GLN A 329 -26.68 14.65 34.30
C GLN A 329 -25.41 14.84 35.12
N ALA A 330 -24.26 14.35 34.65
CA ALA A 330 -22.98 14.66 35.26
C ALA A 330 -22.68 16.16 35.11
N GLU A 331 -22.15 16.81 36.14
CA GLU A 331 -21.59 18.17 36.02
C GLU A 331 -20.32 18.11 35.15
N VAL A 332 -20.48 18.09 33.82
CA VAL A 332 -19.37 17.89 32.89
C VAL A 332 -18.66 19.23 32.62
N ARG A 333 -17.46 19.41 33.18
CA ARG A 333 -16.46 20.41 32.74
C ARG A 333 -15.52 19.83 31.66
N ALA A 334 -16.04 19.14 30.65
CA ALA A 334 -15.20 18.50 29.62
C ALA A 334 -15.53 19.01 28.22
N GLN A 335 -14.51 19.51 27.51
CA GLN A 335 -14.54 19.70 26.07
C GLN A 335 -14.10 18.39 25.38
N VAL A 336 -14.94 17.88 24.46
CA VAL A 336 -14.66 16.66 23.70
C VAL A 336 -13.63 16.96 22.60
N PHE A 337 -12.50 16.25 22.59
CA PHE A 337 -11.54 16.32 21.48
C PHE A 337 -11.15 14.94 20.95
N SER A 338 -11.11 14.87 19.62
CA SER A 338 -10.71 13.78 18.72
C SER A 338 -11.73 12.68 18.45
N VAL A 339 -12.33 12.77 17.26
CA VAL A 339 -12.78 11.60 16.50
C VAL A 339 -11.57 11.12 15.70
N ASP A 340 -11.27 9.83 15.67
CA ASP A 340 -10.33 9.23 14.71
C ASP A 340 -10.93 9.31 13.29
N ASN A 341 -10.98 10.52 12.74
CA ASN A 341 -11.17 10.76 11.33
C ASN A 341 -9.78 10.67 10.69
N TYR A 342 -9.43 9.50 10.16
CA TYR A 342 -8.27 9.34 9.27
C TYR A 342 -8.51 10.01 7.89
N SER A 343 -9.25 11.12 7.86
CA SER A 343 -9.51 11.91 6.65
C SER A 343 -8.67 13.19 6.60
N SER A 344 -7.53 13.27 7.30
CA SER A 344 -6.60 14.36 7.03
C SER A 344 -5.82 14.04 5.75
N THR A 345 -6.15 14.79 4.70
CA THR A 345 -5.37 14.93 3.47
C THR A 345 -3.96 15.49 3.69
N GLU A 346 -3.61 15.87 4.92
CA GLU A 346 -2.33 16.48 5.30
C GLU A 346 -1.20 15.48 5.63
N CYS A 347 -1.44 14.16 5.57
CA CYS A 347 -0.37 13.15 5.74
C CYS A 347 0.18 12.59 4.41
N LEU A 348 -0.09 13.22 3.27
CA LEU A 348 0.43 12.80 1.96
C LEU A 348 1.50 13.74 1.38
N ASP A 349 2.06 14.63 2.18
CA ASP A 349 3.27 15.34 1.78
C ASP A 349 4.50 14.52 2.20
N LEU A 350 4.80 13.51 1.39
CA LEU A 350 6.08 12.81 1.39
C LEU A 350 6.72 13.10 0.03
N SER A 351 7.40 14.24 -0.02
CA SER A 351 8.42 14.53 -1.03
C SER A 351 9.57 13.53 -0.94
#